data_AF-A0A8A2U8N3-F1
#
_entry.id   AF-A0A8A2U8N3-F1
#
_cell.length_a   1.000
_cell.length_b   1.000
_cell.length_c   1.000
_cell.angle_alpha   90.00
_cell.angle_beta   90.00
_cell.angle_gamma   90.00
#
_symmetry.space_group_name_H-M   'P 1'
#
loop_
_entity.id
_entity.type
_entity.pdbx_description
1 polymer ?
#
loop_
_entity_poly.entity_id
_entity_poly.type
_entity_poly.pdbx_seq_one_letter_code
_entity_poly.pdbx_strand_id
1 'polypeptide(L)'
;MSRYEVTIEKDACDGIFACLTRDPRFVEGEDGLATIDPGADPVYDCEGEVTDTEDRVVATFDDDRIDEAQQAAAACPTDAIVVEEVGE
;
A
#
# COMPACT_ATOMS: atom_id res chain seq x y z
N MET A 1 11.42 -6.80 -14.66
CA MET A 1 10.66 -7.14 -13.43
C MET A 1 9.47 -6.21 -13.40
N SER A 2 8.31 -6.66 -12.92
CA SER A 2 7.10 -5.83 -12.95
C SER A 2 7.10 -4.93 -11.73
N ARG A 3 7.68 -3.73 -11.86
CA ARG A 3 7.65 -2.74 -10.78
C ARG A 3 6.29 -2.06 -10.77
N TYR A 4 5.71 -1.88 -9.59
CA TYR A 4 4.44 -1.19 -9.39
C TYR A 4 4.48 -0.28 -8.18
N GLU A 5 3.68 0.78 -8.24
CA GLU A 5 3.54 1.79 -7.20
C GLU A 5 2.15 1.70 -6.58
N VAL A 6 2.10 1.79 -5.26
CA VAL A 6 0.90 1.81 -4.45
C VAL A 6 0.87 3.15 -3.74
N THR A 7 -0.10 3.99 -4.08
CA THR A 7 -0.33 5.28 -3.43
C THR A 7 -1.54 5.19 -2.51
N ILE A 8 -1.42 5.68 -1.28
CA ILE A 8 -2.51 5.81 -0.30
C ILE A 8 -2.71 7.30 -0.04
N GLU A 9 -3.86 7.84 -0.43
CA GLU A 9 -4.24 9.22 -0.12
C GLU A 9 -4.75 9.27 1.33
N LYS A 10 -4.03 9.96 2.22
CA LYS A 10 -4.39 10.07 3.64
C LYS A 10 -5.70 10.85 3.82
N ASP A 11 -5.95 11.84 2.97
CA ASP A 11 -7.18 12.65 2.98
C ASP A 11 -8.45 11.82 2.68
N ALA A 12 -8.32 10.79 1.84
CA ALA A 12 -9.43 9.88 1.50
C ALA A 12 -9.49 8.63 2.41
N CYS A 13 -8.48 8.40 3.24
CA CYS A 13 -8.41 7.24 4.11
C CYS A 13 -9.27 7.46 5.36
N ASP A 14 -10.36 6.70 5.49
CA ASP A 14 -11.27 6.80 6.65
C ASP A 14 -10.87 5.89 7.83
N GLY A 15 -9.68 5.28 7.79
CA GLY A 15 -9.22 4.36 8.85
C GLY A 15 -10.05 3.07 8.95
N ILE A 16 -10.74 2.66 7.87
CA ILE A 16 -11.58 1.45 7.84
C ILE A 16 -10.75 0.16 7.76
N PHE A 17 -9.44 0.26 7.49
CA PHE A 17 -8.45 -0.84 7.57
C PHE A 17 -8.81 -2.14 6.81
N ALA A 18 -9.73 -2.06 5.84
CA ALA A 18 -10.11 -3.21 5.00
C ALA A 18 -8.93 -3.73 4.17
N CYS A 19 -8.00 -2.84 3.79
CA CYS A 19 -6.78 -3.16 3.06
C CYS A 19 -5.86 -4.11 3.84
N LEU A 20 -5.66 -3.91 5.15
CA LEU A 20 -4.78 -4.74 5.99
C LEU A 20 -5.24 -6.20 6.08
N THR A 21 -6.55 -6.45 5.95
CA THR A 21 -7.09 -7.81 5.95
C THR A 21 -6.79 -8.54 4.63
N ARG A 22 -6.57 -7.79 3.54
CA ARG A 22 -6.32 -8.33 2.21
C ARG A 22 -4.83 -8.45 1.92
N ASP A 23 -4.06 -7.47 2.35
CA ASP A 23 -2.63 -7.39 2.14
C ASP A 23 -1.94 -7.03 3.47
N PRO A 24 -1.16 -7.96 4.05
CA PRO A 24 -0.55 -7.79 5.36
C PRO A 24 0.62 -6.79 5.38
N ARG A 25 1.04 -6.26 4.22
CA ARG A 25 2.05 -5.19 4.13
C ARG A 25 1.50 -3.83 4.53
N PHE A 26 0.18 -3.67 4.43
CA PHE A 26 -0.49 -2.49 4.96
C PHE A 26 -0.50 -2.60 6.48
N VAL A 27 -0.06 -1.54 7.14
CA VAL A 27 -0.07 -1.41 8.60
C VAL A 27 -0.76 -0.11 8.99
N GLU A 28 -1.17 -0.01 10.25
CA GLU A 28 -1.65 1.25 10.81
C GLU A 28 -0.43 2.14 11.11
N GLY A 29 -0.38 3.32 10.50
CA GLY A 29 0.62 4.33 10.80
C GLY A 29 0.31 5.07 12.10
N GLU A 30 1.27 5.82 12.64
CA GLU A 30 1.11 6.57 13.89
C GLU A 30 -0.03 7.61 13.86
N ASP A 31 -0.46 8.03 12.67
CA ASP A 31 -1.57 8.96 12.45
C ASP A 31 -2.97 8.29 12.56
N GLY A 32 -3.02 6.96 12.72
CA GLY A 32 -4.26 6.19 12.69
C GLY A 32 -4.80 5.97 11.27
N LEU A 33 -3.96 6.15 10.26
CA LEU A 33 -4.27 5.93 8.84
C LEU A 33 -3.48 4.75 8.29
N ALA A 34 -3.94 4.21 7.16
CA ALA A 34 -3.23 3.12 6.50
C ALA A 34 -1.88 3.62 5.97
N THR A 35 -0.81 2.91 6.31
CA THR A 35 0.53 3.08 5.75
C THR A 35 1.06 1.71 5.30
N ILE A 36 2.26 1.70 4.71
CA ILE A 36 2.89 0.50 4.18
C ILE A 36 4.22 0.32 4.91
N ASP A 37 4.43 -0.86 5.48
CA ASP A 37 5.70 -1.21 6.10
C ASP A 37 6.25 -2.48 5.45
N PRO A 38 7.37 -2.40 4.71
CA PRO A 38 7.95 -3.56 4.03
C PRO A 38 8.61 -4.54 5.02
N GLY A 39 8.83 -4.12 6.26
CA GLY A 39 9.32 -4.95 7.37
C GLY A 39 8.21 -5.55 8.22
N ALA A 40 6.92 -5.33 7.89
CA ALA A 40 5.80 -5.88 8.65
C ALA A 40 5.75 -7.40 8.53
N ASP A 41 5.44 -8.09 9.63
CA ASP A 41 5.34 -9.55 9.66
C ASP A 41 4.09 -10.07 8.90
N PRO A 42 4.25 -11.00 7.95
CA PRO A 42 5.50 -11.65 7.55
C PRO A 42 6.36 -10.74 6.68
N VAL A 43 7.64 -10.58 7.04
CA VAL A 43 8.58 -9.74 6.28
C VAL A 43 8.62 -10.18 4.82
N TYR A 44 8.20 -9.30 3.93
CA TYR A 44 8.34 -9.52 2.50
C TYR A 44 9.70 -8.96 2.07
N ASP A 45 10.51 -9.79 1.39
CA ASP A 45 11.77 -9.36 0.77
C ASP A 45 11.44 -8.56 -0.49
N CYS A 46 10.69 -7.47 -0.34
CA CYS A 46 10.43 -6.53 -1.40
C CYS A 46 11.49 -5.43 -1.31
N GLU A 47 12.26 -5.27 -2.38
CA GLU A 47 13.29 -4.23 -2.53
C GLU A 47 12.65 -2.85 -2.84
N GLY A 48 11.56 -2.57 -2.13
CA GLY A 48 10.68 -1.44 -2.35
C GLY A 48 11.08 -0.18 -1.62
N GLU A 49 10.82 0.99 -2.21
CA GLU A 49 10.96 2.28 -1.55
C GLU A 49 9.59 2.71 -1.02
N VAL A 50 9.50 3.05 0.27
CA VAL A 50 8.29 3.62 0.86
C VAL A 50 8.56 5.07 1.25
N THR A 51 7.75 5.96 0.69
CA THR A 51 7.74 7.39 0.99
C THR A 51 6.43 7.72 1.70
N ASP A 52 6.49 7.90 3.01
CA ASP A 52 5.39 8.46 3.81
C ASP A 52 5.48 9.99 3.80
N THR A 53 4.44 10.66 3.32
CA THR A 53 4.26 12.11 3.42
C THR A 53 3.06 12.45 4.28
N GLU A 54 2.92 13.72 4.67
CA GLU A 54 1.78 14.19 5.46
C GLU A 54 0.44 14.01 4.71
N ASP A 55 0.44 14.13 3.38
CA ASP A 55 -0.77 14.03 2.55
C ASP A 55 -1.05 12.61 2.02
N ARG A 56 -0.02 11.80 1.81
CA ARG A 56 -0.12 10.47 1.18
C ARG A 56 1.07 9.56 1.44
N VAL A 57 0.86 8.26 1.29
CA VAL A 57 1.92 7.24 1.35
C VAL A 57 2.13 6.68 -0.05
N VAL A 58 3.37 6.63 -0.52
CA VAL A 58 3.73 6.04 -1.81
C VAL A 58 4.71 4.92 -1.57
N ALA A 59 4.34 3.70 -1.92
CA ALA A 59 5.20 2.53 -1.83
C ALA A 59 5.44 1.95 -3.21
N THR A 60 6.70 1.77 -3.60
CA THR A 60 7.03 1.04 -4.81
C THR A 60 7.48 -0.37 -4.48
N PHE A 61 7.04 -1.33 -5.28
CA PHE A 61 7.34 -2.75 -5.14
C PHE A 61 7.88 -3.29 -6.46
N ASP A 62 8.82 -4.22 -6.40
CA ASP A 62 9.38 -4.94 -7.56
C ASP A 62 9.08 -6.44 -7.41
N ASP A 63 7.81 -6.76 -7.27
CA ASP A 63 7.32 -8.11 -6.98
C ASP A 63 6.23 -8.51 -7.98
N ASP A 64 6.04 -9.80 -8.24
CA ASP A 64 4.88 -10.31 -9.03
C ASP A 64 3.57 -10.35 -8.21
N ARG A 65 3.42 -9.49 -7.19
CA ARG A 65 2.29 -9.46 -6.22
C ARG A 65 1.34 -8.29 -6.40
N ILE A 66 1.34 -7.67 -7.57
CA ILE A 66 0.46 -6.53 -7.84
C ILE A 66 -1.02 -6.86 -7.67
N ASP A 67 -1.44 -8.10 -7.95
CA ASP A 67 -2.84 -8.53 -7.79
C ASP A 67 -3.30 -8.44 -6.32
N GLU A 68 -2.42 -8.77 -5.36
CA GLU A 68 -2.71 -8.61 -3.92
C GLU A 68 -2.94 -7.13 -3.56
N ALA A 69 -2.08 -6.23 -4.08
CA ALA A 69 -2.22 -4.79 -3.88
C ALA A 69 -3.49 -4.24 -4.54
N GLN A 70 -3.82 -4.67 -5.76
CA GLN A 70 -5.04 -4.27 -6.46
C GLN A 70 -6.30 -4.75 -5.74
N GLN A 71 -6.27 -5.97 -5.17
CA GLN A 71 -7.38 -6.46 -4.34
C GLN A 71 -7.53 -5.65 -3.05
N ALA A 72 -6.43 -5.22 -2.43
CA ALA A 72 -6.47 -4.33 -1.26
C ALA A 72 -7.06 -2.96 -1.61
N ALA A 73 -6.69 -2.41 -2.77
CA ALA A 73 -7.27 -1.17 -3.28
C ALA A 73 -8.77 -1.31 -3.56
N ALA A 74 -9.18 -2.37 -4.25
CA ALA A 74 -10.60 -2.65 -4.54
C ALA A 74 -11.44 -2.92 -3.27
N ALA A 75 -10.80 -3.33 -2.17
CA ALA A 75 -11.46 -3.49 -0.88
C ALA A 75 -11.64 -2.16 -0.14
N CYS A 76 -10.94 -1.10 -0.55
CA CYS A 76 -11.06 0.22 0.06
C CYS A 76 -12.38 0.88 -0.37
N PRO A 77 -13.33 1.12 0.54
CA PRO A 77 -14.62 1.70 0.18
C PRO A 77 -14.52 3.18 -0.26
N THR A 78 -13.46 3.85 0.16
CA THR A 78 -13.19 5.25 -0.18
C THR A 78 -12.30 5.40 -1.41
N ASP A 79 -11.88 4.30 -2.03
CA ASP A 79 -10.96 4.31 -3.18
C ASP A 79 -9.66 5.09 -2.88
N ALA A 80 -9.24 5.13 -1.62
CA ALA A 80 -8.09 5.91 -1.16
C ALA A 80 -6.74 5.30 -1.61
N ILE A 81 -6.76 4.12 -2.24
CA ILE A 81 -5.56 3.37 -2.62
C ILE A 81 -5.55 3.26 -4.14
N VAL A 82 -4.46 3.73 -4.75
CA VAL A 82 -4.22 3.67 -6.18
C VAL A 82 -3.03 2.74 -6.42
N VAL A 83 -3.17 1.82 -7.38
CA VAL A 83 -2.09 0.89 -7.76
C VAL A 83 -1.79 1.07 -9.23
N GLU A 84 -0.56 1.47 -9.55
CA GLU A 84 -0.11 1.72 -10.92
C GLU A 84 1.14 0.89 -11.25
N GLU A 85 1.12 0.22 -12.40
CA GLU A 85 2.29 -0.46 -12.93
C GLU A 85 3.30 0.56 -13.45
N VAL A 86 4.45 0.66 -12.81
CA VAL A 86 5.59 1.48 -13.25
C VAL A 86 6.58 0.57 -13.98
N GLY A 87 6.16 0.08 -15.15
CA GLY A 87 7.01 -0.68 -16.07
C GLY A 87 8.10 0.20 -16.73
N GLU A 88 9.28 -0.39 -16.93
CA GLU A 88 10.53 0.19 -17.47
C GLU A 88 10.38 1.14 -18.69
#